data_AF-A0A7S3M5H2-F1
#
_entry.id   AF-A0A7S3M5H2-F1
#
_cell.length_a   1.000
_cell.length_b   1.000
_cell.length_c   1.000
_cell.angle_alpha   90.00
_cell.angle_beta   90.00
_cell.angle_gamma   90.00
#
_symmetry.space_group_name_H-M   'P 1'
#
loop_
_entity.id
_entity.type
_entity.pdbx_description
1 polymer ?
#
loop_
_entity_poly.entity_id
_entity_poly.type
_entity_poly.pdbx_seq_one_letter_code
_entity_poly.pdbx_strand_id
1 'polypeptide(L)'
;EEVDKEVQVFFKESFAFHKKLSSKVSETLKDRISDFKAIMPNVMDLGNPNIRARHWEKLFKLINENYYNDMPFSLSFLIKAGIMSHKDAVQETSASASGEAQLEDSLEKIRKGWEKQAF
;
A
#
# COMPACT_ATOMS: atom_id res chain seq x y z
N GLU A 1 4.14 7.81 -0.02
CA GLU A 1 5.19 8.33 0.88
C GLU A 1 4.71 9.57 1.64
N GLU A 2 4.10 10.54 0.94
CA GLU A 2 3.51 11.74 1.58
C GLU A 2 2.42 11.42 2.61
N VAL A 3 1.45 10.57 2.26
CA VAL A 3 0.37 10.16 3.16
C VAL A 3 0.89 9.51 4.45
N ASP A 4 1.94 8.67 4.37
CA ASP A 4 2.53 8.08 5.58
C ASP A 4 3.12 9.17 6.49
N LYS A 5 3.84 10.14 5.92
CA LYS A 5 4.40 11.28 6.68
C LYS A 5 3.30 12.07 7.38
N GLU A 6 2.18 12.35 6.71
CA GLU A 6 1.02 13.02 7.32
C GLU A 6 0.45 12.22 8.51
N VAL A 7 0.31 10.90 8.35
CA VAL A 7 -0.18 10.03 9.44
C VAL A 7 0.77 10.04 10.63
N GLN A 8 2.09 10.06 10.41
CA GLN A 8 3.06 10.20 11.50
C GLN A 8 2.91 11.54 12.24
N VAL A 9 2.63 12.63 11.52
CA VAL A 9 2.40 13.96 12.11
C VAL A 9 1.11 13.95 12.94
N PHE A 10 -0.02 13.50 12.36
CA PHE A 10 -1.30 13.42 13.08
C PHE A 10 -1.23 12.53 14.31
N PHE A 11 -0.46 11.43 14.25
CA PHE A 11 -0.24 10.59 15.41
C PHE A 11 0.42 11.37 16.56
N LYS A 12 1.52 12.10 16.28
CA LYS A 12 2.21 12.92 17.28
C LYS A 12 1.30 14.01 17.86
N GLU A 13 0.55 14.69 17.00
CA GLU A 13 -0.39 15.74 17.40
C GLU A 13 -1.50 15.18 18.29
N SER A 14 -2.12 14.06 17.90
CA SER A 14 -3.18 13.42 18.69
C SER A 14 -2.72 13.02 20.08
N PHE A 15 -1.48 12.51 20.20
CA PHE A 15 -0.89 12.16 21.48
C PHE A 15 -0.63 13.38 22.36
N ALA A 16 -0.10 14.46 21.76
CA ALA A 16 0.10 15.73 22.45
C ALA A 16 -1.23 16.37 22.89
N PHE A 17 -2.27 16.31 22.06
CA PHE A 17 -3.62 16.77 22.40
C PHE A 17 -4.22 15.97 23.56
N HIS A 18 -4.13 14.63 23.52
CA HIS A 18 -4.62 13.79 24.61
C HIS A 18 -3.88 14.06 25.92
N LYS A 19 -2.55 14.22 25.89
CA LYS A 19 -1.77 14.57 27.09
C LYS A 19 -2.20 15.90 27.73
N LYS A 20 -2.67 16.86 26.93
CA LYS A 20 -3.14 18.18 27.42
C LYS A 20 -4.57 18.13 27.93
N LEU A 21 -5.45 17.41 27.25
CA LEU A 21 -6.89 17.44 27.51
C LEU A 21 -7.37 16.32 28.43
N SER A 22 -6.70 15.16 28.43
CA SER A 22 -7.01 13.96 29.22
C SER A 22 -8.50 13.57 29.23
N SER A 23 -9.17 13.79 28.10
CA SER A 23 -10.62 13.56 27.94
C SER A 23 -10.91 12.30 27.14
N LYS A 24 -12.11 11.73 27.29
CA LYS A 24 -12.50 10.52 26.54
C LYS A 24 -12.50 10.71 25.03
N VAL A 25 -12.86 11.91 24.57
CA VAL A 25 -12.84 12.27 23.14
C VAL A 25 -11.41 12.31 22.61
N SER A 26 -10.49 12.92 23.35
CA SER A 26 -9.07 12.97 22.95
C SER A 26 -8.39 11.61 22.98
N GLU A 27 -8.76 10.74 23.94
CA GLU A 27 -8.32 9.35 23.99
C GLU A 27 -8.78 8.60 22.73
N THR A 28 -10.07 8.71 22.39
CA THR A 28 -10.67 8.05 21.22
C THR A 28 -10.00 8.51 19.91
N LEU A 29 -9.69 9.80 19.77
CA LEU A 29 -8.99 10.33 18.61
C LEU A 29 -7.57 9.73 18.49
N LYS A 30 -6.82 9.72 19.59
CA LYS A 30 -5.47 9.16 19.65
C LYS A 30 -5.47 7.67 19.33
N ASP A 31 -6.42 6.89 19.86
CA ASP A 31 -6.55 5.46 19.59
C ASP A 31 -6.86 5.20 18.11
N ARG A 32 -7.84 5.90 17.53
CA ARG A 32 -8.17 5.74 16.10
C ARG A 32 -7.00 6.05 15.17
N ILE A 33 -6.22 7.10 15.46
CA ILE A 33 -5.04 7.44 14.67
C ILE A 33 -3.93 6.39 14.87
N SER A 34 -3.78 5.85 16.09
CA SER A 34 -2.85 4.76 16.37
C SER A 34 -3.17 3.51 15.55
N ASP A 35 -4.46 3.12 15.50
CA ASP A 35 -4.92 1.97 14.72
C ASP A 35 -4.68 2.18 13.22
N PHE A 36 -4.97 3.38 12.71
CA PHE A 36 -4.70 3.71 11.31
C PHE A 36 -3.21 3.68 10.99
N LYS A 37 -2.36 4.26 11.85
CA LYS A 37 -0.90 4.21 11.71
C LYS A 37 -0.37 2.77 11.68
N ALA A 38 -0.94 1.87 12.48
CA ALA A 38 -0.51 0.47 12.54
C ALA A 38 -0.74 -0.29 11.21
N ILE A 39 -1.69 0.16 10.40
CA ILE A 39 -2.00 -0.45 9.11
C ILE A 39 -1.32 0.24 7.91
N MET A 40 -0.75 1.43 8.10
CA MET A 40 -0.16 2.22 7.01
C MET A 40 0.88 1.49 6.15
N PRO A 41 1.79 0.66 6.68
CA PRO A 41 2.74 -0.07 5.84
C PRO A 41 2.04 -0.94 4.79
N ASN A 42 0.99 -1.66 5.20
CA ASN A 42 0.21 -2.51 4.28
C ASN A 42 -0.59 -1.65 3.28
N VAL A 43 -1.15 -0.52 3.71
CA VAL A 43 -1.82 0.43 2.81
C VAL A 43 -0.84 0.96 1.75
N MET A 44 0.39 1.26 2.13
CA MET A 44 1.45 1.68 1.21
C MET A 44 1.82 0.59 0.21
N ASP A 45 1.89 -0.66 0.66
CA ASP A 45 2.13 -1.82 -0.22
C ASP A 45 0.99 -2.03 -1.22
N LEU A 46 -0.26 -1.98 -0.77
CA LEU A 46 -1.44 -2.04 -1.66
C LEU A 46 -1.50 -0.85 -2.64
N GLY A 47 -0.97 0.30 -2.24
CA GLY A 47 -0.87 1.51 -3.05
C GLY A 47 0.34 1.56 -3.98
N ASN A 48 1.13 0.49 -4.09
CA ASN A 48 2.30 0.46 -4.96
C ASN A 48 1.89 0.60 -6.44
N PRO A 49 2.37 1.64 -7.16
CA PRO A 49 1.97 1.91 -8.55
C PRO A 49 2.43 0.84 -9.55
N ASN A 50 3.37 -0.03 -9.15
CA ASN A 50 3.85 -1.12 -10.00
C ASN A 50 2.95 -2.37 -9.94
N ILE A 51 1.94 -2.38 -9.07
CA ILE A 51 0.96 -3.48 -9.00
C ILE A 51 0.11 -3.46 -10.28
N ARG A 52 -0.01 -4.62 -10.92
CA ARG A 52 -0.71 -4.83 -12.20
C ARG A 52 -1.73 -5.95 -12.01
N ALA A 53 -2.56 -6.20 -13.01
CA ALA A 53 -3.60 -7.24 -12.99
C ALA A 53 -3.15 -8.57 -12.37
N ARG A 54 -2.02 -9.13 -12.84
CA ARG A 54 -1.44 -10.39 -12.31
C ARG A 54 -1.16 -10.38 -10.80
N HIS A 55 -0.83 -9.22 -10.25
CA HIS A 55 -0.58 -9.03 -8.82
C HIS A 55 -1.91 -8.93 -8.06
N TRP A 56 -2.87 -8.16 -8.60
CA TRP A 56 -4.21 -8.09 -8.03
C TRP A 56 -4.93 -9.44 -8.02
N GLU A 57 -4.78 -10.26 -9.06
CA GLU A 57 -5.30 -11.63 -9.08
C GLU A 57 -4.76 -12.47 -7.92
N LYS A 58 -3.46 -12.34 -7.59
CA LYS A 58 -2.85 -13.03 -6.44
C LYS A 58 -3.45 -12.53 -5.13
N LEU A 59 -3.58 -11.21 -4.97
CA LEU A 59 -4.11 -10.60 -3.75
C LEU A 59 -5.59 -10.93 -3.52
N PHE A 60 -6.42 -10.91 -4.56
CA PHE A 60 -7.84 -11.22 -4.48
C PHE A 60 -8.10 -12.69 -4.12
N LYS A 61 -7.24 -13.61 -4.59
CA LYS A 61 -7.29 -15.02 -4.17
C LYS A 61 -7.11 -15.20 -2.66
N LEU A 62 -6.31 -14.36 -2.00
CA LEU A 62 -6.08 -14.44 -0.54
C LEU A 62 -7.36 -14.13 0.25
N ILE A 63 -8.20 -13.24 -0.28
CA ILE A 63 -9.46 -12.83 0.34
C ILE A 63 -10.68 -13.58 -0.23
N ASN A 64 -10.45 -14.66 -0.99
CA ASN A 64 -11.49 -15.48 -1.63
C ASN A 64 -12.43 -14.68 -2.55
N GLU A 65 -11.91 -13.64 -3.21
CA GLU A 65 -12.63 -12.84 -4.17
C GLU A 65 -12.06 -13.04 -5.58
N ASN A 66 -12.86 -12.78 -6.61
CA ASN A 66 -12.42 -12.85 -8.00
C ASN A 66 -12.04 -11.47 -8.51
N TYR A 67 -10.78 -11.31 -8.95
CA TYR A 67 -10.38 -10.13 -9.70
C TYR A 67 -10.70 -10.31 -11.20
N TYR A 68 -11.21 -9.25 -11.83
CA TYR A 68 -11.24 -9.12 -13.28
C TYR A 68 -10.55 -7.81 -13.68
N ASN A 69 -9.96 -7.78 -14.88
CA ASN A 69 -9.22 -6.63 -15.37
C ASN A 69 -10.06 -5.36 -15.29
N ASP A 70 -9.44 -4.30 -14.76
CA ASP A 70 -10.05 -2.98 -14.57
C ASP A 70 -11.31 -2.96 -13.67
N MET A 71 -11.48 -3.98 -12.81
CA MET A 71 -12.50 -3.96 -11.75
C MET A 71 -12.26 -2.73 -10.84
N PRO A 72 -13.26 -1.84 -10.66
CA PRO A 72 -13.19 -0.82 -9.65
C PRO A 72 -13.37 -1.44 -8.27
N PHE A 73 -12.42 -1.21 -7.37
CA PHE A 73 -12.53 -1.56 -5.95
C PHE A 73 -11.98 -0.42 -5.08
N SER A 74 -12.26 -0.48 -3.78
CA SER A 74 -11.77 0.51 -2.82
C SER A 74 -10.91 -0.15 -1.75
N LEU A 75 -10.02 0.62 -1.13
CA LEU A 75 -9.29 0.16 0.05
C LEU A 75 -10.24 -0.33 1.16
N SER A 76 -11.36 0.37 1.35
CA SER A 76 -12.41 -0.01 2.31
C SER A 76 -12.99 -1.40 2.03
N PHE A 77 -13.15 -1.77 0.76
CA PHE A 77 -13.57 -3.13 0.38
C PHE A 77 -12.50 -4.16 0.76
N LEU A 78 -11.24 -3.94 0.38
CA LEU A 78 -10.15 -4.88 0.69
C LEU A 78 -9.96 -5.08 2.20
N ILE A 79 -10.06 -4.01 2.98
CA ILE A 79 -9.99 -4.08 4.45
C ILE A 79 -11.13 -4.95 5.00
N LYS A 80 -12.37 -4.74 4.54
CA LYS A 80 -13.53 -5.54 4.96
C LYS A 80 -13.42 -7.00 4.54
N ALA A 81 -12.81 -7.26 3.39
CA ALA A 81 -12.53 -8.62 2.89
C ALA A 81 -11.38 -9.30 3.62
N GLY A 82 -10.71 -8.63 4.57
CA GLY A 82 -9.72 -9.25 5.44
C GLY A 82 -8.28 -9.21 4.91
N ILE A 83 -7.99 -8.39 3.90
CA ILE A 83 -6.63 -8.28 3.32
C ILE A 83 -5.56 -7.97 4.37
N MET A 84 -5.94 -7.29 5.45
CA MET A 84 -5.05 -6.86 6.54
C MET A 84 -4.48 -8.02 7.36
N SER A 85 -5.08 -9.21 7.27
CA SER A 85 -4.58 -10.45 7.88
C SER A 85 -3.48 -11.11 7.04
N HIS A 86 -3.29 -10.69 5.79
CA HIS A 86 -2.34 -11.27 4.84
C HIS A 86 -1.14 -10.33 4.59
N LYS A 87 -0.63 -9.68 5.65
CA LYS A 87 0.38 -8.61 5.53
C LYS A 87 1.63 -9.05 4.77
N ASP A 88 2.17 -10.22 5.11
CA ASP A 88 3.42 -10.71 4.51
C ASP A 88 3.25 -10.99 3.01
N ALA A 89 2.12 -11.57 2.62
CA ALA A 89 1.82 -11.85 1.22
C ALA A 89 1.56 -10.58 0.39
N VAL A 90 0.93 -9.56 1.01
CA VAL A 90 0.77 -8.24 0.41
C VAL A 90 2.13 -7.59 0.17
N GLN A 91 2.98 -7.59 1.19
CA GLN A 91 4.33 -7.02 1.13
C GLN A 91 5.20 -7.74 0.08
N GLU A 92 5.18 -9.07 0.05
CA GLU A 92 5.89 -9.87 -0.94
C GLU A 92 5.42 -9.56 -2.36
N THR A 93 4.09 -9.48 -2.57
CA THR A 93 3.51 -9.15 -3.88
C THR A 93 3.90 -7.75 -4.33
N SER A 94 3.86 -6.77 -3.41
CA SER A 94 4.32 -5.40 -3.65
C SER A 94 5.81 -5.34 -4.02
N ALA A 95 6.67 -6.05 -3.26
CA ALA A 95 8.09 -6.12 -3.53
C ALA A 95 8.40 -6.76 -4.90
N SER A 96 7.71 -7.87 -5.23
CA SER A 96 7.82 -8.52 -6.54
C SER A 96 7.44 -7.56 -7.67
N ALA A 97 6.33 -6.83 -7.51
CA ALA A 97 5.87 -5.88 -8.52
C ALA A 97 6.90 -4.77 -8.81
N SER A 98 7.50 -4.21 -7.75
CA SER A 98 8.57 -3.21 -7.89
C SER A 98 9.83 -3.79 -8.52
N GLY A 99 10.24 -5.00 -8.13
CA GLY A 99 11.40 -5.68 -8.71
C GLY A 99 11.21 -5.99 -10.20
N GLU A 100 10.02 -6.46 -10.59
CA GLU A 100 9.65 -6.69 -11.99
C GLU A 100 9.71 -5.39 -12.80
N ALA A 101 9.14 -4.30 -12.29
CA ALA A 101 9.19 -3.00 -12.97
C ALA A 101 10.64 -2.52 -13.19
N GLN A 102 11.51 -2.66 -12.18
CA GLN A 102 12.92 -2.29 -12.31
C GLN A 102 13.67 -3.13 -13.36
N LEU A 103 13.37 -4.43 -13.44
CA LEU A 103 13.93 -5.32 -14.45
C LEU A 103 13.44 -4.94 -15.85
N GLU A 104 12.14 -4.68 -16.02
CA GLU A 104 11.55 -4.23 -17.29
C GLU A 104 12.19 -2.92 -17.76
N ASP A 105 12.34 -1.93 -16.87
CA ASP A 105 13.01 -0.66 -17.17
C ASP A 105 14.47 -0.85 -17.60
N SER A 106 15.17 -1.80 -16.99
CA SER A 106 16.56 -2.10 -17.31
C SER A 106 16.67 -2.76 -18.69
N LEU A 107 15.78 -3.71 -19.00
CA LEU A 107 15.70 -4.34 -20.32
C LEU A 107 15.35 -3.33 -21.40
N GLU A 108 14.43 -2.40 -21.12
CA GLU A 108 14.04 -1.36 -22.07
C GLU A 108 15.19 -0.39 -22.38
N LYS A 109 16.03 -0.07 -21.40
CA LYS A 109 17.25 0.72 -21.62
C LYS A 109 18.23 0.01 -22.56
N ILE A 110 18.43 -1.30 -22.37
CA ILE A 110 19.29 -2.12 -23.24
C ILE A 110 18.73 -2.13 -24.66
N ARG A 111 17.42 -2.39 -24.81
CA ARG A 111 16.73 -2.41 -26.11
C ARG A 111 16.91 -1.09 -26.86
N LYS A 112 16.65 0.04 -26.21
CA LYS A 112 16.86 1.39 -26.77
C LYS A 112 18.33 1.67 -27.11
N GLY A 113 19.26 1.12 -26.35
CA GLY A 113 20.70 1.21 -26.63
C GLY A 113 21.07 0.54 -27.95
N TRP A 114 20.55 -0.68 -28.18
CA TRP A 114 20.79 -1.43 -29.42
C TRP A 114 20.12 -0.78 -30.63
N GLU A 115 18.90 -0.26 -30.50
CA GLU A 115 18.23 0.46 -31.59
C GLU A 115 19.03 1.68 -32.08
N LYS A 116 19.73 2.36 -31.17
CA LYS A 116 20.59 3.52 -31.51
C LYS A 116 21.91 3.13 -32.17
N GLN A 117 22.35 1.88 -32.02
CA GLN A 117 23.57 1.35 -32.62
C GLN A 117 23.33 0.67 -33.98
N ALA A 118 22.08 0.40 -34.34
CA ALA A 118 21.74 -0.05 -35.68
C ALA A 118 21.99 1.09 -36.68
N PHE A 119 23.03 0.93 -37.50
CA PHE A 119 23.38 1.79 -38.64
C PHE A 119 22.46 1.51 -39.84
#